data_AF-A0A8J8K5P1-F1
#
_entry.id   AF-A0A8J8K5P1-F1
#
_cell.length_a   1.000
_cell.length_b   1.000
_cell.length_c   1.000
_cell.angle_alpha   90.00
_cell.angle_beta   90.00
_cell.angle_gamma   90.00
#
_symmetry.space_group_name_H-M   'P 1'
#
loop_
_entity.id
_entity.type
_entity.pdbx_description
1 polymer ?
#
loop_
_entity_poly.entity_id
_entity_poly.type
_entity_poly.pdbx_seq_one_letter_code
_entity_poly.pdbx_strand_id
1 'polypeptide(L)'
;MKNKKLAYFLLRIIVGMSMFGHGLVRLPKIAAFSAGMAEKFQDSMIPLFLVEPFGYILTIAEFIIGILLLFGFLTRQSLVAGSIVMIALVFGSSAVENWPVINSQLWHAALFAFLLWNLDYNSWSIDTRNKLEEN
;
A
#
# COMPACT_ATOMS: atom_id res chain seq x y z
N MET A 1 -1.57 -14.67 -23.76
CA MET A 1 -0.73 -14.62 -22.53
C MET A 1 0.09 -13.33 -22.38
N LYS A 2 0.71 -12.78 -23.45
CA LYS A 2 1.54 -11.55 -23.37
C LYS A 2 0.79 -10.34 -22.78
N ASN A 3 -0.43 -10.05 -23.24
CA ASN A 3 -1.21 -8.91 -22.74
C ASN A 3 -1.58 -9.02 -21.25
N LYS A 4 -1.81 -10.24 -20.74
CA LYS A 4 -2.09 -10.47 -19.31
C LYS A 4 -0.87 -10.14 -18.44
N LYS A 5 0.33 -10.56 -18.88
CA LYS A 5 1.61 -10.25 -18.23
C LYS A 5 1.90 -8.74 -18.26
N LEU A 6 1.69 -8.09 -19.41
CA LEU A 6 1.83 -6.64 -19.54
C LEU A 6 0.84 -5.88 -18.65
N ALA A 7 -0.44 -6.25 -18.67
CA ALA A 7 -1.47 -5.64 -17.82
C ALA A 7 -1.14 -5.80 -16.34
N TYR A 8 -0.72 -6.99 -15.91
CA TYR A 8 -0.26 -7.24 -14.54
C TYR A 8 0.90 -6.32 -14.15
N PHE A 9 1.93 -6.25 -15.00
CA PHE A 9 3.10 -5.41 -14.74
C PHE A 9 2.72 -3.93 -14.62
N LEU A 10 1.97 -3.40 -15.60
CA LEU A 10 1.56 -1.99 -15.57
C LEU A 10 0.73 -1.70 -14.32
N LEU A 11 -0.18 -2.59 -13.94
CA LEU A 11 -1.01 -2.40 -12.75
C LEU A 11 -0.18 -2.47 -11.46
N ARG A 12 0.80 -3.38 -11.39
CA ARG A 12 1.77 -3.45 -10.28
C ARG A 12 2.57 -2.16 -10.15
N ILE A 13 3.03 -1.60 -11.28
CA ILE A 13 3.74 -0.31 -11.28
C ILE A 13 2.82 0.84 -10.85
N ILE A 14 1.58 0.89 -11.33
CA ILE A 14 0.61 1.95 -10.95
C ILE A 14 0.35 1.93 -9.44
N VAL A 15 0.01 0.77 -8.87
CA VAL A 15 -0.29 0.68 -7.44
C VAL A 15 0.98 0.87 -6.58
N GLY A 16 2.13 0.37 -7.06
CA GLY A 16 3.43 0.58 -6.42
C GLY A 16 3.82 2.06 -6.41
N MET A 17 3.59 2.78 -7.51
CA MET A 17 3.83 4.23 -7.61
C MET A 17 2.89 5.02 -6.69
N SER A 18 1.63 4.62 -6.57
CA SER A 18 0.69 5.25 -5.63
C SER A 18 1.21 5.15 -4.19
N MET A 19 1.54 3.94 -3.73
CA MET A 19 2.09 3.71 -2.38
C MET A 19 3.43 4.44 -2.17
N PHE A 20 4.35 4.32 -3.14
CA PHE A 20 5.64 4.97 -3.09
C PHE A 20 5.50 6.50 -3.03
N GLY A 21 4.63 7.08 -3.85
CA GLY A 21 4.38 8.51 -3.88
C GLY A 21 3.84 9.03 -2.55
N HIS A 22 2.89 8.31 -1.94
CA HIS A 22 2.40 8.62 -0.60
C HIS A 22 3.53 8.64 0.43
N GLY A 23 4.33 7.58 0.50
CA GLY A 23 5.49 7.51 1.37
C GLY A 23 6.50 8.62 1.09
N LEU A 24 6.87 8.84 -0.17
CA LEU A 24 7.90 9.78 -0.61
C LEU A 24 7.57 11.23 -0.22
N VAL A 25 6.32 11.67 -0.41
CA VAL A 25 5.94 13.05 -0.07
C VAL A 25 5.70 13.24 1.43
N ARG A 26 5.40 12.16 2.17
CA ARG A 26 5.13 12.21 3.61
C ARG A 26 6.39 12.04 4.45
N LEU A 27 7.36 11.24 4.01
CA LEU A 27 8.58 10.91 4.77
C LEU A 27 9.35 12.16 5.24
N PRO A 28 9.57 13.22 4.41
CA PRO A 28 10.27 14.44 4.84
C PRO A 28 9.49 15.24 5.90
N LYS A 29 8.17 15.04 6.00
CA LYS A 29 7.26 15.75 6.89
C LYS A 29 6.48 14.79 7.80
N ILE A 30 7.08 13.65 8.14
CA ILE A 30 6.40 12.53 8.80
C ILE A 30 5.79 12.93 10.16
N ALA A 31 6.48 13.79 10.93
CA ALA A 31 5.98 14.31 12.19
C ALA A 31 4.72 15.20 12.00
N ALA A 32 4.76 16.10 11.02
CA ALA A 32 3.61 16.96 10.71
C ALA A 32 2.43 16.14 10.15
N PHE A 33 2.71 15.12 9.34
CA PHE A 33 1.69 14.20 8.84
C PHE A 33 1.03 13.40 9.98
N SER A 34 1.83 12.86 10.90
CA SER A 34 1.35 12.14 12.08
C SER A 34 0.47 13.03 12.97
N ALA A 35 0.93 14.24 13.29
CA ALA A 35 0.16 15.19 14.10
C ALA A 35 -1.18 15.57 13.42
N GLY A 36 -1.16 15.87 12.12
CA GLY A 36 -2.37 16.16 11.35
C GLY A 36 -3.29 14.95 11.17
N MET A 37 -2.77 13.72 11.33
CA MET A 37 -3.62 12.54 11.42
C MET A 37 -4.29 12.47 12.79
N ALA A 38 -3.53 12.61 13.89
CA ALA A 38 -4.08 12.61 15.24
C ALA A 38 -5.17 13.67 15.44
N GLU A 39 -4.99 14.86 14.85
CA GLU A 39 -6.00 15.94 14.85
C GLU A 39 -7.35 15.48 14.25
N LYS A 40 -7.33 14.70 13.16
CA LYS A 40 -8.54 14.18 12.51
C LYS A 40 -9.26 13.11 13.33
N PHE A 41 -8.59 12.53 14.31
CA PHE A 41 -9.12 11.46 15.16
C PHE A 41 -9.49 11.96 16.58
N GLN A 42 -9.41 13.27 16.84
CA GLN A 42 -9.70 13.88 18.15
C GLN A 42 -11.06 13.44 18.73
N ASP A 43 -12.10 13.47 17.90
CA ASP A 43 -13.47 13.10 18.30
C ASP A 43 -13.82 11.62 18.00
N SER A 44 -12.83 10.83 17.57
CA SER A 44 -13.05 9.43 17.22
C SER A 44 -13.00 8.52 18.44
N MET A 45 -13.53 7.30 18.29
CA MET A 45 -13.40 6.26 19.31
C MET A 45 -11.98 5.68 19.45
N ILE A 46 -11.04 6.06 18.57
CA ILE A 46 -9.68 5.51 18.55
C ILE A 46 -8.77 6.40 19.40
N PRO A 47 -8.09 5.85 20.43
CA PRO A 47 -7.17 6.62 21.24
C PRO A 47 -6.02 7.26 20.45
N LEU A 48 -5.75 8.54 20.69
CA LEU A 48 -4.70 9.30 19.97
C LEU A 48 -3.30 8.69 20.12
N PHE A 49 -3.00 8.06 21.26
CA PHE A 49 -1.72 7.37 21.48
C PHE A 49 -1.47 6.19 20.52
N LEU A 50 -2.53 5.68 19.87
CA LEU A 50 -2.41 4.69 18.78
C LEU A 50 -2.29 5.35 17.41
N VAL A 51 -2.98 6.47 17.20
CA VAL A 51 -3.03 7.18 15.92
C VAL A 51 -1.69 7.82 15.57
N GLU A 52 -1.02 8.44 16.54
CA GLU A 52 0.29 9.07 16.31
C GLU A 52 1.35 8.05 15.84
N PRO A 53 1.66 6.96 16.56
CA PRO A 53 2.60 5.95 16.06
C PRO A 53 2.18 5.36 14.71
N PHE A 54 0.87 5.19 14.49
CA PHE A 54 0.35 4.70 13.22
C PHE A 54 0.70 5.63 12.04
N GLY A 55 0.65 6.95 12.21
CA GLY A 55 1.05 7.90 11.16
C GLY A 55 2.49 7.73 10.69
N TYR A 56 3.41 7.44 11.61
CA TYR A 56 4.81 7.13 11.29
C TYR A 56 4.94 5.78 10.59
N ILE A 57 4.34 4.73 11.16
CA ILE A 57 4.41 3.36 10.63
C ILE A 57 3.81 3.32 9.22
N LEU A 58 2.66 3.97 9.01
CA LEU A 58 1.97 4.04 7.72
C LEU A 58 2.88 4.64 6.66
N THR A 59 3.50 5.79 6.95
CA THR A 59 4.34 6.50 5.98
C THR A 59 5.52 5.63 5.53
N ILE A 60 6.16 4.95 6.48
CA ILE A 60 7.29 4.04 6.21
C ILE A 60 6.81 2.81 5.44
N ALA A 61 5.68 2.23 5.84
CA ALA A 61 5.08 1.08 5.17
C ALA A 61 4.71 1.39 3.71
N GLU A 62 4.06 2.53 3.46
CA GLU A 62 3.72 3.00 2.11
C GLU A 62 4.96 3.12 1.22
N PHE A 63 6.02 3.74 1.74
CA PHE A 63 7.27 3.90 1.01
C PHE A 63 7.92 2.55 0.65
N ILE A 64 8.08 1.67 1.64
CA ILE A 64 8.74 0.37 1.45
C ILE A 64 7.92 -0.52 0.52
N ILE A 65 6.61 -0.66 0.77
CA ILE A 65 5.71 -1.45 -0.08
C ILE A 65 5.73 -0.92 -1.51
N GLY A 66 5.70 0.39 -1.68
CA GLY A 66 5.79 1.03 -2.99
C GLY A 66 7.05 0.64 -3.75
N ILE A 67 8.23 0.78 -3.13
CA ILE A 67 9.52 0.39 -3.72
C ILE A 67 9.51 -1.10 -4.11
N LEU A 68 9.10 -1.97 -3.18
CA LEU A 68 9.09 -3.41 -3.42
C LEU A 68 8.19 -3.79 -4.60
N LEU A 69 7.03 -3.16 -4.74
CA LEU A 69 6.12 -3.38 -5.87
C LEU A 69 6.64 -2.80 -7.18
N LEU A 70 7.32 -1.65 -7.16
CA LEU A 70 7.93 -1.09 -8.38
C LEU A 70 8.95 -2.06 -8.97
N PHE A 71 9.85 -2.59 -8.14
CA PHE A 71 10.85 -3.56 -8.58
C PHE A 71 10.30 -5.00 -8.75
N GLY A 72 9.13 -5.30 -8.19
CA GLY A 72 8.61 -6.66 -8.14
C GLY A 72 9.51 -7.57 -7.30
N PHE A 73 9.96 -7.07 -6.16
CA PHE A 73 10.70 -7.83 -5.16
C PHE A 73 9.77 -8.16 -3.99
N LEU A 74 9.75 -9.42 -3.55
CA LEU A 74 8.82 -9.93 -2.54
C LEU A 74 7.36 -9.58 -2.89
N THR A 75 6.98 -9.72 -4.16
CA THR A 75 5.72 -9.19 -4.71
C THR A 75 4.51 -9.70 -3.93
N ARG A 76 4.46 -11.00 -3.60
CA ARG A 76 3.35 -11.57 -2.82
C ARG A 76 3.24 -10.92 -1.44
N GLN A 77 4.37 -10.80 -0.73
CA GLN A 77 4.43 -10.23 0.61
C GLN A 77 4.05 -8.75 0.57
N SER A 78 4.55 -8.01 -0.41
CA SER A 78 4.24 -6.59 -0.60
C SER A 78 2.76 -6.35 -0.91
N LEU A 79 2.13 -7.20 -1.73
CA LEU A 79 0.69 -7.14 -1.99
C LEU A 79 -0.13 -7.43 -0.74
N VAL A 80 0.24 -8.46 0.04
CA VAL A 80 -0.43 -8.79 1.32
C VAL A 80 -0.25 -7.65 2.33
N ALA A 81 0.95 -7.10 2.46
CA ALA A 81 1.22 -5.96 3.33
C ALA A 81 0.40 -4.73 2.91
N GLY A 82 0.32 -4.45 1.60
CA GLY A 82 -0.54 -3.39 1.06
C GLY A 82 -2.02 -3.59 1.40
N SER A 83 -2.53 -4.82 1.29
CA SER A 83 -3.89 -5.16 1.72
C SER A 83 -4.11 -4.94 3.22
N ILE A 84 -3.14 -5.30 4.07
CA ILE A 84 -3.22 -5.05 5.52
C ILE A 84 -3.26 -3.55 5.81
N VAL A 85 -2.45 -2.75 5.12
CA VAL A 85 -2.50 -1.28 5.23
C VAL A 85 -3.88 -0.77 4.84
N MET A 86 -4.48 -1.27 3.74
CA MET A 86 -5.84 -0.88 3.35
C MET A 86 -6.89 -1.25 4.40
N ILE A 87 -6.80 -2.43 5.03
CA ILE A 87 -7.71 -2.84 6.11
C ILE A 87 -7.63 -1.84 7.27
N ALA A 88 -6.42 -1.50 7.72
CA ALA A 88 -6.22 -0.54 8.81
C ALA A 88 -6.74 0.86 8.44
N LEU A 89 -6.48 1.31 7.22
CA LEU A 89 -6.93 2.61 6.72
C LEU A 89 -8.45 2.72 6.59
N VAL A 90 -9.12 1.68 6.08
CA VAL A 90 -10.59 1.64 5.98
C VAL A 90 -11.21 1.64 7.37
N PHE A 91 -10.65 0.86 8.30
CA PHE A 91 -11.10 0.87 9.70
C PHE A 91 -10.98 2.27 10.32
N GLY A 92 -9.80 2.88 10.22
CA GLY A 92 -9.57 4.23 10.76
C GLY A 92 -10.49 5.27 10.12
N SER A 93 -10.65 5.24 8.80
CA SER A 93 -11.52 6.18 8.08
C SER A 93 -13.00 6.00 8.41
N SER A 94 -13.41 4.76 8.73
CA SER A 94 -14.78 4.47 9.20
C SER A 94 -15.02 5.02 10.61
N ALA A 95 -14.02 4.95 11.49
CA ALA A 95 -14.10 5.47 12.86
C ALA A 95 -14.23 7.01 12.92
N VAL A 96 -13.85 7.72 11.85
CA VAL A 96 -14.03 9.17 11.68
C VAL A 96 -15.05 9.51 10.58
N GLU A 97 -15.83 8.53 10.14
CA GLU A 97 -16.92 8.68 9.15
C GLU A 97 -16.49 9.36 7.82
N ASN A 98 -15.25 9.16 7.38
CA ASN A 98 -14.71 9.76 6.15
C ASN A 98 -14.98 8.89 4.91
N TRP A 99 -16.24 8.85 4.48
CA TRP A 99 -16.71 8.06 3.33
C TRP A 99 -16.01 8.37 1.99
N PRO A 100 -15.70 9.64 1.65
CA PRO A 100 -14.96 9.93 0.42
C PRO A 100 -13.59 9.26 0.37
N VAL A 101 -12.89 9.19 1.50
CA VAL A 101 -11.57 8.55 1.60
C VAL A 101 -11.69 7.03 1.50
N ILE A 102 -12.71 6.42 2.13
CA ILE A 102 -12.97 4.98 2.07
C ILE A 102 -13.11 4.49 0.62
N ASN A 103 -13.81 5.23 -0.25
CA ASN A 103 -13.97 4.84 -1.65
C ASN A 103 -12.62 4.66 -2.36
N SER A 104 -11.67 5.57 -2.14
CA SER A 104 -10.33 5.47 -2.73
C SER A 104 -9.52 4.31 -2.15
N GLN A 105 -9.66 4.02 -0.85
CA GLN A 105 -8.99 2.91 -0.19
C GLN A 105 -9.50 1.55 -0.66
N LEU A 106 -10.82 1.43 -0.87
CA LEU A 106 -11.43 0.21 -1.41
C LEU A 106 -10.95 -0.11 -2.83
N TRP A 107 -10.75 0.92 -3.66
CA TRP A 107 -10.13 0.72 -4.98
C TRP A 107 -8.70 0.20 -4.88
N HIS A 108 -7.87 0.77 -4.02
CA HIS A 108 -6.51 0.25 -3.79
C HIS A 108 -6.54 -1.19 -3.27
N ALA A 109 -7.43 -1.50 -2.32
CA ALA A 109 -7.62 -2.86 -1.80
C ALA A 109 -8.01 -3.84 -2.91
N ALA A 110 -8.94 -3.45 -3.79
CA ALA A 110 -9.35 -4.25 -4.93
C ALA A 110 -8.19 -4.50 -5.91
N LEU A 111 -7.34 -3.49 -6.16
CA LEU A 111 -6.15 -3.65 -7.00
C LEU A 111 -5.12 -4.59 -6.38
N PHE A 112 -4.86 -4.47 -5.07
CA PHE A 112 -3.96 -5.39 -4.37
C PHE A 112 -4.48 -6.83 -4.40
N ALA A 113 -5.77 -7.03 -4.11
CA ALA A 113 -6.40 -8.34 -4.15
C ALA A 113 -6.39 -8.92 -5.57
N PHE A 114 -6.67 -8.11 -6.59
CA PHE A 114 -6.64 -8.53 -7.98
C PHE A 114 -5.24 -8.95 -8.42
N LEU A 115 -4.21 -8.17 -8.10
CA LEU A 115 -2.82 -8.55 -8.38
C LEU A 115 -2.43 -9.80 -7.60
N LEU A 116 -2.84 -9.94 -6.34
CA LEU A 116 -2.54 -11.12 -5.54
C LEU A 116 -3.19 -12.38 -6.13
N TRP A 117 -4.44 -12.27 -6.59
CA TRP A 117 -5.16 -13.35 -7.28
C TRP A 117 -4.48 -13.75 -8.59
N ASN A 118 -3.85 -12.80 -9.28
CA ASN A 118 -3.27 -12.97 -10.62
C ASN A 118 -1.73 -13.09 -10.59
N LEU A 119 -1.17 -13.52 -9.45
CA LEU A 119 0.29 -13.53 -9.20
C LEU A 119 1.08 -14.32 -10.25
N ASP A 120 0.48 -15.34 -10.86
CA ASP A 120 1.10 -16.16 -11.93
C ASP A 120 1.48 -15.36 -13.18
N TYR A 121 0.90 -14.17 -13.37
CA TYR A 121 1.25 -13.27 -14.47
C TYR A 121 2.41 -12.32 -14.14
N ASN A 122 3.02 -12.41 -12.96
CA ASN A 122 4.15 -11.57 -12.52
C ASN A 122 5.49 -11.93 -13.20
N SER A 123 5.57 -11.82 -14.52
CA SER A 123 6.76 -12.24 -15.28
C SER A 123 7.89 -11.23 -15.34
N TRP A 124 7.61 -9.94 -15.12
CA TRP A 124 8.60 -8.87 -15.15
C TRP A 124 8.85 -8.37 -13.73
N SER A 125 9.57 -9.17 -12.96
CA SER A 125 9.84 -8.98 -11.53
C SER A 125 11.22 -9.52 -11.17
N ILE A 126 11.83 -8.98 -10.12
CA ILE A 126 13.06 -9.55 -9.55
C ILE A 126 12.78 -10.96 -9.01
N ASP A 127 11.59 -11.20 -8.43
CA ASP A 127 11.19 -12.52 -7.92
C ASP A 127 11.29 -13.63 -8.96
N THR A 128 10.92 -13.35 -10.21
CA THR A 128 10.95 -14.35 -11.30
C THR A 128 12.36 -14.58 -11.82
N ARG A 129 13.23 -13.57 -11.77
CA ARG A 129 14.64 -13.72 -12.14
C ARG A 129 15.38 -14.65 -11.18
N ASN A 130 15.17 -14.50 -9.88
CA ASN A 130 15.85 -15.31 -8.87
C ASN A 130 15.48 -16.81 -8.99
N LYS A 131 14.23 -17.13 -9.34
CA LYS A 131 13.80 -18.52 -9.59
C LYS A 131 14.49 -19.18 -10.80
N LEU A 132 15.00 -18.40 -11.75
CA LEU A 132 15.74 -18.93 -12.91
C LEU A 132 17.22 -19.14 -12.62
N GLU A 133 17.79 -18.41 -11.66
CA GLU A 133 19.21 -18.54 -11.26
C GLU A 133 19.43 -19.68 -10.24
N GLU A 134 18.36 -20.16 -9.58
CA GLU A 134 18.39 -21.29 -8.62
C GLU A 134 18.16 -22.68 -9.26
N ASN A 135 17.90 -22.76 -10.56
CA ASN A 135 17.70 -24.01 -11.32
C ASN A 135 18.86 -24.27 -12.28
#